data_AF-A0A4Q6BQT6-F1
#
_entry.id   AF-A0A4Q6BQT6-F1
#
_cell.length_a   1.000
_cell.length_b   1.000
_cell.length_c   1.000
_cell.angle_alpha   90.00
_cell.angle_beta   90.00
_cell.angle_gamma   90.00
#
_symmetry.space_group_name_H-M   'P 1'
#
loop_
_entity.id
_entity.type
_entity.pdbx_description
1 polymer ?
#
loop_
_entity_poly.entity_id
_entity_poly.type
_entity_poly.pdbx_seq_one_letter_code
_entity_poly.pdbx_strand_id
1 'polypeptide(L)'
;MKLVIVVLALLIGMYFFRKKFPILQKPGAYFLIPLVLFSPVAFFGILFGLAGANKGHFALIVVGYLISLGSAYLSLRKPRLMIGAAVGMAVLIFGSYKSSQFWKHENENLCAKLRADPYCVESTTGFNCSSKSSLGGFSSANVCSSLMSEAELDKVNAAKKTTSDQLAAARGEKPDPKLPNLQKVGKANDVYIHIVKQIIEAQDPARLNFESQLTAIYNCINGEFADPLKAEAYATMNLRSIAKTPEQIEKYRSYASSKGRNMNPSIVIAALPAGDSSLNCTTLIQNP
;
A
#
# COMPACT_ATOMS: atom_id res chain seq x y z
N MET A 1 -14.83 14.68 -21.25
CA MET A 1 -15.09 13.93 -22.50
C MET A 1 -15.32 12.44 -22.29
N LYS A 2 -14.45 11.71 -21.57
CA LYS A 2 -14.57 10.25 -21.36
C LYS A 2 -15.89 9.81 -20.72
N LEU A 3 -16.41 10.55 -19.74
CA LEU A 3 -17.68 10.24 -19.05
C LEU A 3 -18.89 10.27 -20.00
N VAL A 4 -18.94 11.26 -20.91
CA VAL A 4 -20.07 11.44 -21.84
C VAL A 4 -20.15 10.28 -22.84
N ILE A 5 -18.99 9.81 -23.30
CA ILE A 5 -18.88 8.66 -24.22
C ILE A 5 -19.37 7.37 -23.52
N VAL A 6 -19.01 7.16 -22.25
CA VAL A 6 -19.45 6.01 -21.46
C VAL A 6 -20.96 6.03 -21.25
N VAL A 7 -21.53 7.18 -20.92
CA VAL A 7 -22.99 7.33 -20.74
C VAL A 7 -23.74 7.08 -22.05
N LEU A 8 -23.26 7.62 -23.17
CA LEU A 8 -23.85 7.36 -24.50
C LEU A 8 -23.76 5.89 -24.90
N ALA A 9 -22.63 5.23 -24.66
CA ALA A 9 -22.46 3.80 -24.93
C ALA A 9 -23.42 2.93 -24.11
N LEU A 10 -23.63 3.27 -22.83
CA LEU A 10 -24.60 2.59 -21.96
C LEU A 10 -26.05 2.78 -22.44
N LEU A 11 -26.42 3.99 -22.84
CA LEU A 11 -27.76 4.29 -23.36
C LEU A 11 -28.03 3.55 -24.69
N ILE A 12 -27.05 3.52 -25.59
CA ILE A 12 -27.12 2.78 -26.85
C ILE A 12 -27.22 1.27 -26.58
N GLY A 13 -26.37 0.75 -25.69
CA GLY A 13 -26.39 -0.67 -25.29
C GLY A 13 -27.74 -1.10 -24.74
N MET A 14 -28.33 -0.30 -23.83
CA MET A 14 -29.66 -0.57 -23.27
C MET A 14 -30.77 -0.55 -24.33
N TYR A 15 -30.69 0.37 -25.30
CA TYR A 15 -31.65 0.45 -26.40
C TYR A 15 -31.65 -0.83 -27.25
N PHE A 16 -30.46 -1.33 -27.62
CA PHE A 16 -30.33 -2.58 -28.38
C PHE A 16 -30.72 -3.81 -27.56
N PHE A 17 -30.37 -3.85 -26.27
CA PHE A 17 -30.73 -4.96 -25.38
C PHE A 17 -32.24 -5.15 -25.28
N ARG A 18 -32.99 -4.04 -25.18
CA ARG A 18 -34.46 -4.06 -25.13
C ARG A 18 -35.10 -4.66 -26.39
N LYS A 19 -34.49 -4.45 -27.56
CA LYS A 19 -34.98 -4.99 -28.84
C LYS A 19 -34.72 -6.50 -28.96
N LYS A 20 -33.67 -7.01 -28.32
CA LYS A 20 -33.17 -8.38 -28.50
C LYS A 20 -33.75 -9.41 -27.51
N PHE A 21 -34.26 -8.98 -26.35
CA PHE A 21 -34.75 -9.88 -25.30
C PHE A 21 -36.23 -9.64 -24.92
N PRO A 22 -37.20 -10.19 -25.67
CA PRO A 22 -38.63 -10.09 -25.35
C PRO A 22 -39.02 -10.84 -24.06
N ILE A 23 -38.19 -11.78 -23.60
CA ILE A 23 -38.38 -12.53 -22.34
C ILE A 23 -38.46 -11.61 -21.11
N LEU A 24 -37.81 -10.44 -21.15
CA LEU A 24 -37.88 -9.42 -20.10
C LEU A 24 -39.26 -8.75 -19.98
N GLN A 25 -40.21 -9.03 -20.87
CA GLN A 25 -41.58 -8.48 -20.81
C GLN A 25 -42.56 -9.32 -19.99
N LYS A 26 -42.15 -10.47 -19.43
CA LYS A 26 -43.03 -11.28 -18.59
C LYS A 26 -43.18 -10.65 -17.18
N PRO A 27 -44.40 -10.62 -16.60
CA PRO A 27 -44.68 -10.01 -15.29
C PRO A 27 -43.75 -10.49 -14.17
N GLY A 28 -43.35 -11.78 -14.19
CA GLY A 28 -42.43 -12.36 -13.19
C GLY A 28 -40.99 -11.86 -13.28
N ALA A 29 -40.50 -11.51 -14.47
CA ALA A 29 -39.14 -10.98 -14.63
C ALA A 29 -38.99 -9.58 -13.99
N TYR A 30 -40.08 -8.80 -13.98
CA TYR A 30 -40.09 -7.46 -13.40
C TYR A 30 -39.94 -7.41 -11.89
N PHE A 31 -40.28 -8.49 -11.17
CA PHE A 31 -40.06 -8.58 -9.72
C PHE A 31 -38.64 -9.03 -9.36
N LEU A 32 -38.08 -9.94 -10.15
CA LEU A 32 -36.73 -10.48 -9.92
C LEU A 32 -35.63 -9.45 -10.16
N ILE A 33 -35.78 -8.61 -11.19
CA ILE A 33 -34.78 -7.60 -11.58
C ILE A 33 -34.49 -6.58 -10.46
N PRO A 34 -35.48 -5.88 -9.89
CA PRO A 34 -35.23 -4.95 -8.78
C PRO A 34 -34.75 -5.69 -7.53
N LEU A 35 -35.23 -6.90 -7.23
CA LEU A 35 -34.75 -7.68 -6.09
C LEU A 35 -33.23 -7.95 -6.20
N VAL A 36 -32.78 -8.41 -7.37
CA VAL A 36 -31.37 -8.71 -7.64
C VAL A 36 -30.53 -7.43 -7.70
N LEU A 37 -31.07 -6.32 -8.22
CA LEU A 37 -30.33 -5.05 -8.31
C LEU A 37 -30.27 -4.28 -6.97
N PHE A 38 -31.31 -4.35 -6.15
CA PHE A 38 -31.35 -3.67 -4.85
C PHE A 38 -30.63 -4.42 -3.75
N SER A 39 -30.62 -5.76 -3.78
CA SER A 39 -30.04 -6.59 -2.71
C SER A 39 -28.57 -6.26 -2.42
N PRO A 40 -27.66 -6.18 -3.42
CA PRO A 40 -26.26 -5.83 -3.15
C PRO A 40 -26.11 -4.44 -2.54
N VAL A 41 -26.94 -3.48 -2.94
CA VAL A 41 -26.83 -2.10 -2.46
C VAL A 41 -27.40 -1.91 -1.08
N ALA A 42 -28.50 -2.59 -0.74
CA ALA A 42 -28.97 -2.66 0.64
C ALA A 42 -27.89 -3.28 1.54
N PHE A 43 -27.25 -4.37 1.09
CA PHE A 43 -26.19 -5.05 1.82
C PHE A 43 -24.96 -4.15 2.05
N PHE A 44 -24.37 -3.60 0.99
CA PHE A 44 -23.24 -2.66 1.14
C PHE A 44 -23.65 -1.42 1.92
N GLY A 45 -24.89 -0.97 1.75
CA GLY A 45 -25.37 0.20 2.44
C GLY A 45 -25.42 0.04 3.95
N ILE A 46 -25.91 -1.11 4.42
CA ILE A 46 -25.89 -1.47 5.83
C ILE A 46 -24.45 -1.60 6.33
N LEU A 47 -23.57 -2.25 5.58
CA LEU A 47 -22.16 -2.41 5.96
C LEU A 47 -21.44 -1.07 6.12
N PHE A 48 -21.58 -0.14 5.18
CA PHE A 48 -20.94 1.18 5.27
C PHE A 48 -21.58 2.07 6.34
N GLY A 49 -22.89 1.93 6.57
CA GLY A 49 -23.57 2.60 7.69
C GLY A 49 -23.07 2.13 9.05
N LEU A 50 -22.84 0.82 9.21
CA LEU A 50 -22.27 0.24 10.43
C LEU A 50 -20.78 0.58 10.62
N ALA A 51 -20.04 0.78 9.53
CA ALA A 51 -18.63 1.17 9.57
C ALA A 51 -18.37 2.64 10.01
N GLY A 52 -19.41 3.38 10.41
CA GLY A 52 -19.26 4.74 10.92
C GLY A 52 -18.99 5.81 9.85
N ALA A 53 -19.24 5.51 8.58
CA ALA A 53 -19.12 6.50 7.51
C ALA A 53 -20.05 7.70 7.77
N ASN A 54 -19.60 8.91 7.44
CA ASN A 54 -20.37 10.13 7.64
C ASN A 54 -21.75 10.02 6.95
N LYS A 55 -22.82 10.11 7.74
CA LYS A 55 -24.21 9.84 7.35
C LYS A 55 -24.64 10.63 6.09
N GLY A 56 -24.11 11.84 5.91
CA GLY A 56 -24.50 12.75 4.82
C GLY A 56 -24.07 12.29 3.42
N HIS A 57 -22.82 11.88 3.22
CA HIS A 57 -22.32 11.49 1.89
C HIS A 57 -22.82 10.10 1.49
N PHE A 58 -22.96 9.23 2.48
CA PHE A 58 -23.53 7.92 2.29
C PHE A 58 -25.01 7.99 1.87
N ALA A 59 -25.81 8.84 2.53
CA ALA A 59 -27.20 9.08 2.13
C ALA A 59 -27.30 9.61 0.68
N LEU A 60 -26.38 10.50 0.27
CA LEU A 60 -26.31 10.98 -1.11
C LEU A 60 -26.06 9.85 -2.12
N ILE A 61 -25.15 8.91 -1.82
CA ILE A 61 -24.88 7.76 -2.69
C ILE A 61 -26.10 6.85 -2.77
N VAL A 62 -26.73 6.52 -1.63
CA VAL A 62 -27.92 5.67 -1.61
C VAL A 62 -29.08 6.32 -2.37
N VAL A 63 -29.37 7.60 -2.11
CA VAL A 63 -30.44 8.33 -2.81
C VAL A 63 -30.15 8.43 -4.30
N GLY A 64 -28.92 8.74 -4.71
CA GLY A 64 -28.52 8.75 -6.11
C GLY A 64 -28.74 7.39 -6.78
N TYR A 65 -28.41 6.31 -6.08
CA TYR A 65 -28.62 4.95 -6.57
C TYR A 65 -30.10 4.64 -6.75
N LEU A 66 -30.93 4.91 -5.73
CA LEU A 66 -32.38 4.70 -5.76
C LEU A 66 -33.04 5.47 -6.89
N ILE A 67 -32.67 6.73 -7.09
CA ILE A 67 -33.18 7.57 -8.18
C ILE A 67 -32.76 7.00 -9.53
N SER A 68 -31.49 6.62 -9.68
CA SER A 68 -30.96 6.08 -10.94
C SER A 68 -31.66 4.79 -11.32
N LEU A 69 -31.80 3.84 -10.38
CA LEU A 69 -32.44 2.54 -10.60
C LEU A 69 -33.94 2.64 -10.78
N GLY A 70 -34.62 3.41 -9.92
CA GLY A 70 -36.06 3.63 -10.04
C GLY A 70 -36.40 4.26 -11.39
N SER A 71 -35.62 5.26 -11.81
CA SER A 71 -35.80 5.91 -13.11
C SER A 71 -35.40 5.03 -14.28
N ALA A 72 -34.31 4.26 -14.19
CA ALA A 72 -33.90 3.30 -15.21
C ALA A 72 -34.97 2.21 -15.41
N TYR A 73 -35.52 1.69 -14.32
CA TYR A 73 -36.62 0.73 -14.35
C TYR A 73 -37.88 1.35 -14.97
N LEU A 74 -38.29 2.54 -14.53
CA LEU A 74 -39.43 3.24 -15.10
C LEU A 74 -39.22 3.64 -16.57
N SER A 75 -37.97 3.85 -17.00
CA SER A 75 -37.62 4.14 -18.39
C SER A 75 -37.91 2.96 -19.34
N LEU A 76 -37.95 1.73 -18.80
CA LEU A 76 -38.42 0.57 -19.55
C LEU A 76 -39.90 0.71 -19.95
N ARG A 77 -40.71 1.47 -19.22
CA ARG A 77 -42.11 1.75 -19.60
C ARG A 77 -42.26 3.08 -20.32
N LYS A 78 -41.62 4.14 -19.82
CA LYS A 78 -41.75 5.50 -20.36
C LYS A 78 -40.36 6.08 -20.66
N PRO A 79 -39.92 6.09 -21.93
CA PRO A 79 -38.55 6.52 -22.28
C PRO A 79 -38.24 7.96 -21.85
N ARG A 80 -39.24 8.84 -21.72
CA ARG A 80 -39.10 10.20 -21.19
C ARG A 80 -38.51 10.25 -19.77
N LEU A 81 -38.63 9.18 -18.99
CA LEU A 81 -38.07 9.09 -17.64
C LEU A 81 -36.57 8.76 -17.61
N MET A 82 -35.90 8.60 -18.77
CA MET A 82 -34.45 8.48 -18.84
C MET A 82 -33.71 9.69 -18.24
N ILE A 83 -34.32 10.88 -18.26
CA ILE A 83 -33.75 12.08 -17.63
C ILE A 83 -33.56 11.85 -16.12
N GLY A 84 -34.50 11.19 -15.46
CA GLY A 84 -34.37 10.84 -14.04
C GLY A 84 -33.19 9.90 -13.77
N ALA A 85 -32.91 8.98 -14.68
CA ALA A 85 -31.77 8.06 -14.56
C ALA A 85 -30.44 8.82 -14.69
N ALA A 86 -30.37 9.79 -15.61
CA ALA A 86 -29.22 10.66 -15.78
C ALA A 86 -28.99 11.56 -14.55
N VAL A 87 -30.06 12.13 -13.97
CA VAL A 87 -29.99 12.91 -12.73
C VAL A 87 -29.49 12.04 -11.57
N GLY A 88 -30.04 10.82 -11.40
CA GLY A 88 -29.57 9.88 -10.38
C GLY A 88 -28.08 9.53 -10.54
N MET A 89 -27.62 9.34 -11.78
CA MET A 89 -26.21 9.09 -12.07
C MET A 89 -25.32 10.29 -11.72
N ALA A 90 -25.78 11.52 -11.99
CA ALA A 90 -25.05 12.73 -11.60
C ALA A 90 -24.92 12.84 -10.07
N VAL A 91 -25.98 12.54 -9.33
CA VAL A 91 -25.97 12.50 -7.85
C VAL A 91 -24.98 11.43 -7.34
N LEU A 92 -24.96 10.23 -7.95
CA LEU A 92 -24.01 9.18 -7.62
C LEU A 92 -22.55 9.61 -7.82
N ILE A 93 -22.25 10.23 -8.96
CA ILE A 93 -20.91 10.73 -9.26
C ILE A 93 -20.51 11.79 -8.23
N PHE A 94 -21.39 12.73 -7.92
CA PHE A 94 -21.14 13.77 -6.93
C PHE A 94 -20.93 13.20 -5.52
N GLY A 95 -21.78 12.24 -5.11
CA GLY A 95 -21.64 11.53 -3.84
C GLY A 95 -20.33 10.75 -3.75
N SER A 96 -19.92 10.10 -4.85
CA SER A 96 -18.65 9.36 -4.94
C SER A 96 -17.45 10.28 -4.84
N TYR A 97 -17.51 11.46 -5.49
CA TYR A 97 -16.47 12.48 -5.38
C TYR A 97 -16.34 13.00 -3.94
N LYS A 98 -17.46 13.33 -3.28
CA LYS A 98 -17.47 13.74 -1.87
C LYS A 98 -16.96 12.64 -0.94
N SER A 99 -17.33 11.39 -1.18
CA SER A 99 -16.84 10.23 -0.42
C SER A 99 -15.32 10.07 -0.55
N SER A 100 -14.78 10.17 -1.77
CA SER A 100 -13.33 10.10 -2.01
C SER A 100 -12.56 11.19 -1.27
N GLN A 101 -13.05 12.44 -1.31
CA GLN A 101 -12.45 13.56 -0.56
C GLN A 101 -12.51 13.33 0.96
N PHE A 102 -13.65 12.85 1.47
CA PHE A 102 -13.81 12.54 2.90
C PHE A 102 -12.82 11.46 3.34
N TRP A 103 -12.75 10.33 2.64
CA TRP A 103 -11.82 9.25 2.97
C TRP A 103 -10.37 9.68 2.87
N LYS A 104 -10.03 10.55 1.91
CA LYS A 104 -8.69 11.12 1.84
C LYS A 104 -8.34 11.91 3.11
N HIS A 105 -9.22 12.83 3.53
CA HIS A 105 -8.98 13.63 4.73
C HIS A 105 -8.99 12.79 6.01
N GLU A 106 -9.90 11.83 6.13
CA GLU A 106 -9.97 10.94 7.30
C GLU A 106 -8.73 10.04 7.37
N ASN A 107 -8.24 9.55 6.23
CA ASN A 107 -6.99 8.78 6.15
C ASN A 107 -5.77 9.63 6.49
N GLU A 108 -5.73 10.91 6.09
CA GLU A 108 -4.67 11.84 6.49
C GLU A 108 -4.65 12.06 8.01
N ASN A 109 -5.82 12.32 8.60
CA ASN A 109 -5.96 12.48 10.05
C ASN A 109 -5.62 11.19 10.80
N LEU A 110 -6.06 10.03 10.29
CA LEU A 110 -5.76 8.73 10.85
C LEU A 110 -4.26 8.43 10.75
N CYS A 111 -3.62 8.76 9.63
CA CYS A 111 -2.18 8.64 9.43
C CYS A 111 -1.39 9.47 10.45
N ALA A 112 -1.79 10.73 10.66
CA ALA A 112 -1.16 11.59 11.66
C ALA A 112 -1.32 11.02 13.08
N LYS A 113 -2.51 10.51 13.43
CA LYS A 113 -2.76 9.84 14.72
C LYS A 113 -1.92 8.58 14.88
N LEU A 114 -1.82 7.75 13.85
CA LEU A 114 -1.05 6.51 13.86
C LEU A 114 0.47 6.77 13.99
N ARG A 115 0.99 7.84 13.37
CA ARG A 115 2.41 8.23 13.52
C ARG A 115 2.72 8.86 14.87
N ALA A 116 1.74 9.50 15.49
CA ALA A 116 1.88 10.09 16.82
C ALA A 116 1.70 9.05 17.95
N ASP A 117 1.09 7.90 17.67
CA ASP A 117 0.87 6.83 18.66
C ASP A 117 2.18 6.03 18.87
N PRO A 118 2.76 6.04 20.10
CA PRO A 118 4.01 5.34 20.39
C PRO A 118 3.90 3.81 20.32
N TYR A 119 2.68 3.27 20.27
CA TYR A 119 2.41 1.84 20.16
C TYR A 119 2.18 1.37 18.72
N CYS A 120 2.34 2.26 17.74
CA CYS A 120 2.18 1.98 16.32
C CYS A 120 3.53 2.10 15.58
N VAL A 121 3.80 1.15 14.68
CA VAL A 121 5.01 1.12 13.85
C VAL A 121 4.61 1.10 12.38
N GLU A 122 5.13 2.06 11.61
CA GLU A 122 4.96 2.12 10.15
C GLU A 122 5.90 1.11 9.46
N SER A 123 5.35 0.31 8.56
CA SER A 123 6.03 -0.70 7.73
C SER A 123 5.69 -0.45 6.26
N THR A 124 6.38 -1.12 5.32
CA THR A 124 6.07 -0.98 3.88
C THR A 124 4.69 -1.51 3.49
N THR A 125 4.13 -2.40 4.30
CA THR A 125 2.77 -2.91 4.13
C THR A 125 1.74 -2.13 4.94
N GLY A 126 2.11 -0.99 5.56
CA GLY A 126 1.21 -0.14 6.35
C GLY A 126 1.53 -0.11 7.85
N PHE A 127 0.53 0.13 8.70
CA PHE A 127 0.74 0.31 10.15
C PHE A 127 0.48 -0.99 10.90
N ASN A 128 1.33 -1.27 11.89
CA ASN A 128 1.11 -2.32 12.86
C ASN A 128 1.09 -1.71 14.27
N CYS A 129 -0.07 -1.75 14.91
CA CYS A 129 -0.30 -1.19 16.24
C CYS A 129 -0.49 -2.28 17.27
N SER A 130 0.16 -2.13 18.43
CA SER A 130 -0.08 -2.98 19.60
C SER A 130 -1.51 -2.76 20.13
N SER A 131 -2.06 -3.76 20.82
CA SER A 131 -3.37 -3.67 21.50
C SER A 131 -3.46 -2.56 22.56
N LYS A 132 -2.31 -1.98 22.95
CA LYS A 132 -2.23 -0.82 23.84
C LYS A 132 -2.45 0.53 23.13
N SER A 133 -2.54 0.54 21.80
CA SER A 133 -2.89 1.75 21.03
C SER A 133 -4.30 2.22 21.38
N SER A 134 -4.47 3.54 21.43
CA SER A 134 -5.79 4.18 21.55
C SER A 134 -6.75 3.86 20.39
N LEU A 135 -6.21 3.34 19.28
CA LEU A 135 -6.94 2.94 18.08
C LEU A 135 -7.27 1.43 18.05
N GLY A 136 -6.92 0.69 19.11
CA GLY A 136 -7.05 -0.77 19.18
C GLY A 136 -5.97 -1.50 18.36
N GLY A 137 -6.04 -2.82 18.31
CA GLY A 137 -5.17 -3.64 17.45
C GLY A 137 -5.46 -3.39 15.98
N PHE A 138 -4.88 -2.32 15.43
CA PHE A 138 -5.11 -1.86 14.07
C PHE A 138 -4.00 -2.35 13.14
N SER A 139 -4.38 -3.03 12.06
CA SER A 139 -3.50 -3.37 10.95
C SER A 139 -4.17 -2.97 9.65
N SER A 140 -3.56 -2.04 8.92
CA SER A 140 -4.07 -1.59 7.63
C SER A 140 -2.94 -1.40 6.64
N ALA A 141 -3.12 -1.94 5.44
CA ALA A 141 -2.29 -1.58 4.32
C ALA A 141 -2.66 -0.20 3.79
N ASN A 142 -1.65 0.65 3.57
CA ASN A 142 -1.75 1.86 2.76
C ASN A 142 -2.67 3.01 3.26
N VAL A 143 -2.96 3.14 4.56
CA VAL A 143 -3.70 4.33 5.07
C VAL A 143 -2.97 5.64 4.77
N CYS A 144 -1.63 5.64 4.78
CA CYS A 144 -0.82 6.81 4.47
C CYS A 144 -0.36 6.91 3.00
N SER A 145 -0.72 5.96 2.12
CA SER A 145 -0.21 5.99 0.74
C SER A 145 -0.85 7.08 -0.12
N SER A 146 -1.97 7.67 0.32
CA SER A 146 -2.62 8.80 -0.36
C SER A 146 -1.94 10.16 -0.12
N LEU A 147 -0.88 10.21 0.69
CA LEU A 147 -0.13 11.42 1.05
C LEU A 147 1.06 11.74 0.12
N MET A 148 1.33 10.91 -0.89
CA MET A 148 2.25 11.30 -1.95
C MET A 148 1.45 11.45 -3.23
N SER A 149 1.01 12.68 -3.51
CA SER A 149 0.68 13.01 -4.90
C SER A 149 1.93 12.76 -5.76
N GLU A 150 1.79 12.24 -6.98
CA GLU A 150 2.93 12.09 -7.91
C GLU A 150 3.72 13.41 -8.01
N ALA A 151 3.02 14.55 -7.94
CA ALA A 151 3.61 15.88 -7.92
C ALA A 151 4.43 16.23 -6.65
N GLU A 152 4.10 15.69 -5.48
CA GLU A 152 4.90 15.86 -4.25
C GLU A 152 6.02 14.82 -4.13
N LEU A 153 5.82 13.61 -4.67
CA LEU A 153 6.91 12.66 -4.88
C LEU A 153 7.94 13.25 -5.84
N ASP A 154 7.51 13.92 -6.90
CA ASP A 154 8.38 14.64 -7.83
C ASP A 154 9.06 15.85 -7.18
N LYS A 155 8.39 16.58 -6.28
CA LYS A 155 9.03 17.69 -5.53
C LYS A 155 10.01 17.20 -4.47
N VAL A 156 9.73 16.10 -3.77
CA VAL A 156 10.65 15.48 -2.81
C VAL A 156 11.84 14.84 -3.53
N ASN A 157 11.61 14.24 -4.70
CA ASN A 157 12.67 13.73 -5.57
C ASN A 157 13.50 14.86 -6.20
N ALA A 158 12.88 15.98 -6.59
CA ALA A 158 13.56 17.18 -7.09
C ALA A 158 14.34 17.91 -5.99
N ALA A 159 13.80 18.00 -4.77
CA ALA A 159 14.52 18.58 -3.62
C ALA A 159 15.71 17.71 -3.20
N LYS A 160 15.55 16.37 -3.18
CA LYS A 160 16.67 15.43 -2.98
C LYS A 160 17.73 15.53 -4.09
N LYS A 161 17.30 15.74 -5.33
CA LYS A 161 18.19 16.00 -6.47
C LYS A 161 18.98 17.29 -6.27
N THR A 162 18.34 18.36 -5.79
CA THR A 162 19.01 19.66 -5.59
C THR A 162 20.01 19.63 -4.42
N THR A 163 19.71 18.94 -3.32
CA THR A 163 20.63 18.78 -2.19
C THR A 163 21.79 17.82 -2.51
N SER A 164 21.55 16.78 -3.30
CA SER A 164 22.59 15.87 -3.81
C SER A 164 23.49 16.56 -4.84
N ASP A 165 22.92 17.33 -5.76
CA ASP A 165 23.65 18.06 -6.81
C ASP A 165 24.50 19.20 -6.22
N GLN A 166 24.03 19.87 -5.16
CA GLN A 166 24.81 20.87 -4.43
C GLN A 166 25.95 20.26 -3.60
N LEU A 167 25.78 19.04 -3.06
CA LEU A 167 26.85 18.32 -2.36
C LEU A 167 27.89 17.70 -3.32
N ALA A 168 27.44 17.27 -4.52
CA ALA A 168 28.31 16.74 -5.57
C ALA A 168 29.12 17.83 -6.30
N ALA A 169 28.51 19.01 -6.54
CA ALA A 169 29.19 20.18 -7.09
C ALA A 169 30.31 20.70 -6.17
N ALA A 170 30.17 20.53 -4.84
CA ALA A 170 31.21 20.87 -3.88
C ALA A 170 32.39 19.86 -3.85
N ARG A 171 32.26 18.69 -4.50
CA ARG A 171 33.28 17.61 -4.50
C ARG A 171 33.87 17.28 -5.86
N GLY A 172 33.42 17.93 -6.93
CA GLY A 172 33.97 17.73 -8.29
C GLY A 172 33.71 16.35 -8.90
N GLU A 173 32.81 15.55 -8.32
CA GLU A 173 32.42 14.24 -8.85
C GLU A 173 31.20 14.36 -9.76
N LYS A 174 31.31 13.87 -11.00
CA LYS A 174 30.19 13.79 -11.94
C LYS A 174 29.14 12.82 -11.38
N PRO A 175 27.86 13.22 -11.24
CA PRO A 175 26.80 12.29 -10.87
C PRO A 175 26.39 11.49 -12.11
N ASP A 176 26.63 10.18 -12.09
CA ASP A 176 25.94 9.23 -12.95
C ASP A 176 24.91 8.49 -12.07
N PRO A 177 23.62 8.90 -12.07
CA PRO A 177 22.61 8.20 -11.30
C PRO A 177 22.21 6.97 -12.10
N LYS A 178 23.03 5.92 -12.08
CA LYS A 178 22.57 4.59 -12.49
C LYS A 178 21.42 4.22 -11.56
N LEU A 179 20.23 4.03 -12.13
CA LEU A 179 19.11 3.43 -11.40
C LEU A 179 19.62 2.16 -10.71
N PRO A 180 19.25 1.91 -9.43
CA PRO A 180 19.68 0.72 -8.72
C PRO A 180 19.33 -0.52 -9.53
N ASN A 181 20.31 -1.41 -9.71
CA ASN A 181 20.10 -2.69 -10.33
C ASN A 181 19.31 -3.59 -9.36
N LEU A 182 17.98 -3.51 -9.45
CA LEU A 182 17.05 -4.24 -8.58
C LEU A 182 17.29 -5.76 -8.60
N GLN A 183 17.86 -6.31 -9.67
CA GLN A 183 18.20 -7.73 -9.75
C GLN A 183 19.38 -8.10 -8.82
N LYS A 184 20.39 -7.23 -8.70
CA LYS A 184 21.51 -7.43 -7.76
C LYS A 184 21.06 -7.27 -6.31
N VAL A 185 20.23 -6.26 -6.04
CA VAL A 185 19.62 -6.05 -4.72
C VAL A 185 18.76 -7.26 -4.33
N GLY A 186 17.96 -7.79 -5.26
CA GLY A 186 17.16 -9.00 -5.03
C GLY A 186 18.01 -10.22 -4.65
N LYS A 187 19.10 -10.47 -5.38
CA LYS A 187 20.01 -11.59 -5.06
C LYS A 187 20.68 -11.44 -3.69
N ALA A 188 21.18 -10.23 -3.37
CA ALA A 188 21.76 -9.97 -2.05
C ALA A 188 20.72 -10.15 -0.93
N ASN A 189 19.46 -9.80 -1.21
CA ASN A 189 18.36 -9.99 -0.29
C ASN A 189 18.04 -11.47 -0.05
N ASP A 190 18.04 -12.31 -1.08
CA ASP A 190 17.77 -13.74 -0.95
C ASP A 190 18.82 -14.42 -0.05
N VAL A 191 20.10 -14.06 -0.23
CA VAL A 191 21.20 -14.53 0.62
C VAL A 191 21.05 -14.03 2.06
N TYR A 192 20.68 -12.75 2.23
CA TYR A 192 20.40 -12.19 3.56
C TYR A 192 19.28 -12.95 4.27
N ILE A 193 18.15 -13.19 3.58
CA ILE A 193 17.02 -13.95 4.13
C ILE A 193 17.49 -15.35 4.58
N HIS A 194 18.31 -16.01 3.76
CA HIS A 194 18.83 -17.33 4.08
C HIS A 194 19.70 -17.32 5.35
N ILE A 195 20.64 -16.38 5.45
CA ILE A 195 21.51 -16.21 6.62
C ILE A 195 20.70 -15.92 7.88
N VAL A 196 19.74 -14.99 7.81
CA VAL A 196 18.89 -14.65 8.97
C VAL A 196 18.11 -15.87 9.45
N LYS A 197 17.55 -16.69 8.55
CA LYS A 197 16.87 -17.94 8.93
C LYS A 197 17.80 -18.89 9.68
N GLN A 198 19.01 -19.12 9.17
CA GLN A 198 19.99 -19.97 9.85
C GLN A 198 20.34 -19.44 11.24
N ILE A 199 20.47 -18.13 11.42
CA ILE A 199 20.73 -17.51 12.72
C ILE A 199 19.57 -17.72 13.70
N ILE A 200 18.33 -17.46 13.29
CA ILE A 200 17.16 -17.53 14.21
C ILE A 200 16.70 -18.97 14.48
N GLU A 201 17.06 -19.93 13.62
CA GLU A 201 16.76 -21.35 13.82
C GLU A 201 17.85 -22.08 14.61
N ALA A 202 19.06 -21.52 14.67
CA ALA A 202 20.17 -22.12 15.40
C ALA A 202 19.92 -22.27 16.91
N GLN A 203 20.51 -23.31 17.48
CA GLN A 203 20.52 -23.54 18.93
C GLN A 203 21.55 -22.64 19.64
N ASP A 204 22.71 -22.41 19.01
CA ASP A 204 23.75 -21.50 19.50
C ASP A 204 24.15 -20.51 18.38
N PRO A 205 23.40 -19.40 18.22
CA PRO A 205 23.63 -18.45 17.14
C PRO A 205 25.01 -17.77 17.24
N ALA A 206 25.60 -17.61 18.41
CA ALA A 206 26.88 -16.91 18.61
C ALA A 206 28.07 -17.59 17.88
N ARG A 207 27.98 -18.91 17.65
CA ARG A 207 29.01 -19.71 16.96
C ARG A 207 29.01 -19.55 15.44
N LEU A 208 27.93 -19.03 14.86
CA LEU A 208 27.83 -18.84 13.42
C LEU A 208 28.78 -17.72 12.97
N ASN A 209 29.30 -17.82 11.75
CA ASN A 209 30.20 -16.82 11.19
C ASN A 209 29.74 -16.41 9.78
N PHE A 210 28.95 -15.35 9.72
CA PHE A 210 28.46 -14.76 8.47
C PHE A 210 28.98 -13.33 8.25
N GLU A 211 30.01 -12.89 8.98
CA GLU A 211 30.47 -11.50 8.96
C GLU A 211 30.85 -11.03 7.55
N SER A 212 31.60 -11.85 6.81
CA SER A 212 32.00 -11.55 5.43
C SER A 212 30.80 -11.44 4.49
N GLN A 213 29.81 -12.33 4.63
CA GLN A 213 28.62 -12.35 3.79
C GLN A 213 27.71 -11.16 4.11
N LEU A 214 27.50 -10.85 5.39
CA LEU A 214 26.72 -9.71 5.83
C LEU A 214 27.38 -8.38 5.43
N THR A 215 28.72 -8.31 5.45
CA THR A 215 29.49 -7.15 4.94
C THR A 215 29.30 -7.01 3.42
N ALA A 216 29.40 -8.12 2.68
CA ALA A 216 29.17 -8.10 1.24
C ALA A 216 27.73 -7.67 0.89
N ILE A 217 26.73 -8.11 1.67
CA ILE A 217 25.32 -7.74 1.50
C ILE A 217 25.16 -6.24 1.72
N TYR A 218 25.70 -5.72 2.82
CA TYR A 218 25.67 -4.28 3.13
C TYR A 218 26.30 -3.46 2.01
N ASN A 219 27.53 -3.80 1.60
CA ASN A 219 28.25 -3.09 0.56
C ASN A 219 27.54 -3.17 -0.80
N CYS A 220 26.91 -4.32 -1.11
CA CYS A 220 26.11 -4.49 -2.31
C CYS A 220 24.88 -3.57 -2.32
N ILE A 221 24.10 -3.60 -1.24
CA ILE A 221 22.86 -2.81 -1.12
C ILE A 221 23.19 -1.32 -1.05
N ASN A 222 24.19 -0.93 -0.25
CA ASN A 222 24.65 0.44 -0.13
C ASN A 222 25.21 0.97 -1.46
N GLY A 223 25.97 0.16 -2.21
CA GLY A 223 26.50 0.53 -3.52
C GLY A 223 25.42 0.81 -4.57
N GLU A 224 24.28 0.10 -4.50
CA GLU A 224 23.15 0.31 -5.41
C GLU A 224 22.24 1.47 -4.97
N PHE A 225 22.06 1.69 -3.66
CA PHE A 225 21.23 2.80 -3.15
C PHE A 225 21.98 4.13 -2.93
N ALA A 226 23.32 4.09 -2.93
CA ALA A 226 24.21 5.19 -2.54
C ALA A 226 23.84 5.85 -1.20
N ASP A 227 23.25 5.08 -0.28
CA ASP A 227 22.69 5.57 0.97
C ASP A 227 22.74 4.47 2.06
N PRO A 228 23.64 4.60 3.04
CA PRO A 228 23.81 3.65 4.14
C PRO A 228 22.52 3.43 4.96
N LEU A 229 21.73 4.48 5.14
CA LEU A 229 20.49 4.42 5.92
C LEU A 229 19.42 3.60 5.20
N LYS A 230 19.35 3.69 3.87
CA LYS A 230 18.43 2.86 3.08
C LYS A 230 18.86 1.40 3.11
N ALA A 231 20.15 1.11 3.05
CA ALA A 231 20.66 -0.26 3.11
C ALA A 231 20.30 -0.93 4.45
N GLU A 232 20.53 -0.22 5.55
CA GLU A 232 20.22 -0.68 6.91
C GLU A 232 18.71 -0.81 7.14
N ALA A 233 17.91 0.15 6.66
CA ALA A 233 16.45 0.09 6.73
C ALA A 233 15.90 -1.12 5.96
N TYR A 234 16.42 -1.37 4.75
CA TYR A 234 16.04 -2.51 3.92
C TYR A 234 16.35 -3.85 4.59
N ALA A 235 17.56 -4.01 5.14
CA ALA A 235 17.95 -5.23 5.87
C ALA A 235 17.12 -5.42 7.15
N THR A 236 16.81 -4.32 7.86
CA THR A 236 15.98 -4.34 9.06
C THR A 236 14.55 -4.78 8.76
N MET A 237 13.98 -4.34 7.64
CA MET A 237 12.65 -4.78 7.21
C MET A 237 12.61 -6.28 6.94
N ASN A 238 13.63 -6.82 6.26
CA ASN A 238 13.71 -8.25 5.97
C ASN A 238 13.93 -9.08 7.24
N LEU A 239 14.73 -8.61 8.19
CA LEU A 239 14.85 -9.26 9.50
C LEU A 239 13.48 -9.39 10.19
N ARG A 240 12.69 -8.30 10.20
CA ARG A 240 11.36 -8.27 10.82
C ARG A 240 10.34 -9.15 10.11
N SER A 241 10.46 -9.34 8.79
CA SER A 241 9.53 -10.20 8.05
C SER A 241 9.79 -11.69 8.30
N ILE A 242 11.03 -12.06 8.64
CA ILE A 242 11.47 -13.44 8.89
C ILE A 242 11.35 -13.81 10.38
N ALA A 243 11.86 -12.95 11.28
CA ALA A 243 11.83 -13.16 12.73
C ALA A 243 10.48 -12.73 13.31
N LYS A 244 9.51 -13.64 13.28
CA LYS A 244 8.11 -13.39 13.67
C LYS A 244 7.88 -13.43 15.18
N THR A 245 8.79 -14.03 15.94
CA THR A 245 8.66 -14.21 17.40
C THR A 245 9.73 -13.42 18.16
N PRO A 246 9.44 -13.01 19.41
CA PRO A 246 10.45 -12.36 20.26
C PRO A 246 11.70 -13.23 20.47
N GLU A 247 11.54 -14.55 20.56
CA GLU A 247 12.65 -15.49 20.71
C GLU A 247 13.57 -15.49 19.48
N GLN A 248 13.02 -15.45 18.26
CA GLN A 248 13.81 -15.35 17.03
C GLN A 248 14.57 -14.02 16.94
N ILE A 249 13.95 -12.92 17.36
CA ILE A 249 14.60 -11.60 17.43
C ILE A 249 15.75 -11.65 18.44
N GLU A 250 15.55 -12.28 19.59
CA GLU A 250 16.58 -12.42 20.62
C GLU A 250 17.74 -13.29 20.15
N LYS A 251 17.49 -14.35 19.38
CA LYS A 251 18.56 -15.15 18.75
C LYS A 251 19.39 -14.33 17.77
N TYR A 252 18.75 -13.51 16.93
CA TYR A 252 19.47 -12.60 16.04
C TYR A 252 20.27 -11.55 16.80
N ARG A 253 19.71 -11.01 17.88
CA ARG A 253 20.40 -10.09 18.78
C ARG A 253 21.62 -10.73 19.44
N SER A 254 21.46 -11.96 19.94
CA SER A 254 22.55 -12.74 20.53
C SER A 254 23.69 -12.96 19.52
N TYR A 255 23.36 -13.32 18.26
CA TYR A 255 24.34 -13.34 17.18
C TYR A 255 25.05 -11.99 17.05
N ALA A 256 24.32 -10.90 16.85
CA ALA A 256 24.91 -9.59 16.60
C ALA A 256 25.78 -9.09 17.77
N SER A 257 25.32 -9.28 19.01
CA SER A 257 26.08 -8.94 20.22
C SER A 257 27.35 -9.79 20.36
N SER A 258 27.32 -11.07 19.97
CA SER A 258 28.54 -11.90 19.93
C SER A 258 29.58 -11.39 18.93
N LYS A 259 29.16 -10.59 17.94
CA LYS A 259 30.02 -9.92 16.97
C LYS A 259 30.36 -8.48 17.37
N GLY A 260 30.14 -8.12 18.63
CA GLY A 260 30.47 -6.79 19.16
C GLY A 260 29.46 -5.70 18.82
N ARG A 261 28.27 -6.05 18.30
CA ARG A 261 27.24 -5.06 17.94
C ARG A 261 26.29 -4.86 19.12
N ASN A 262 26.34 -3.66 19.69
CA ASN A 262 25.46 -3.30 20.79
C ASN A 262 24.07 -2.93 20.23
N MET A 263 23.11 -3.84 20.37
CA MET A 263 21.73 -3.62 19.93
C MET A 263 20.87 -3.19 21.12
N ASN A 264 20.17 -2.07 20.96
CA ASN A 264 19.18 -1.68 21.95
C ASN A 264 18.08 -2.75 22.03
N PRO A 265 17.76 -3.30 23.21
CA PRO A 265 16.76 -4.34 23.35
C PRO A 265 15.34 -3.90 22.91
N SER A 266 15.12 -2.59 22.84
CA SER A 266 13.86 -1.97 22.41
C SER A 266 13.77 -1.74 20.89
N ILE A 267 14.86 -1.94 20.15
CA ILE A 267 14.96 -1.61 18.73
C ILE A 267 15.45 -2.83 17.95
N VAL A 268 14.65 -3.27 16.97
CA VAL A 268 15.05 -4.29 16.01
C VAL A 268 15.72 -3.60 14.83
N ILE A 269 17.04 -3.75 14.72
CA ILE A 269 17.90 -3.32 13.60
C ILE A 269 18.67 -4.53 13.07
N ALA A 270 18.96 -4.56 11.77
CA ALA A 270 19.81 -5.59 11.18
C ALA A 270 21.26 -5.46 11.66
N ALA A 271 21.70 -4.23 11.93
CA ALA A 271 23.05 -3.81 12.24
C ALA A 271 24.05 -4.46 11.29
N LEU A 272 23.86 -4.33 9.98
CA LEU A 272 24.79 -4.93 9.03
C LEU A 272 26.19 -4.31 9.18
N PRO A 273 27.26 -5.11 9.13
CA PRO A 273 28.62 -4.58 9.27
C PRO A 273 29.01 -3.83 8.00
N ALA A 274 29.31 -2.54 8.15
CA ALA A 274 30.11 -1.83 7.15
C ALA A 274 31.56 -2.30 7.27
N GLY A 275 32.23 -2.55 6.15
CA GLY A 275 33.56 -3.14 6.18
C GLY A 275 34.21 -3.24 4.81
N ASP A 276 35.16 -4.17 4.69
CA ASP A 276 36.02 -4.37 3.53
C ASP A 276 35.27 -4.19 2.19
N SER A 277 35.63 -3.14 1.45
CA SER A 277 35.01 -2.79 0.17
C SER A 277 35.29 -3.81 -0.94
N SER A 278 36.24 -4.73 -0.72
CA SER A 278 36.45 -5.89 -1.60
C SER A 278 35.28 -6.87 -1.55
N LEU A 279 34.51 -6.89 -0.45
CA LEU A 279 33.30 -7.66 -0.28
C LEU A 279 32.11 -6.87 -0.85
N ASN A 280 31.58 -7.28 -2.01
CA ASN A 280 30.51 -6.61 -2.73
C ASN A 280 29.56 -7.60 -3.44
N CYS A 281 28.67 -7.10 -4.30
CA CYS A 281 27.72 -7.94 -5.04
C CYS A 281 28.41 -9.04 -5.87
N THR A 282 29.61 -8.80 -6.38
CA THR A 282 30.35 -9.75 -7.24
C THR A 282 30.86 -10.94 -6.43
N THR A 283 31.39 -10.70 -5.22
CA THR A 283 31.85 -11.75 -4.31
C THR A 283 30.70 -12.60 -3.76
N LEU A 284 29.52 -12.01 -3.55
CA LEU A 284 28.30 -12.73 -3.13
C LEU A 284 27.79 -13.71 -4.20
N ILE A 285 27.91 -13.34 -5.48
CA ILE A 285 27.41 -14.15 -6.60
C ILE A 285 28.33 -15.33 -6.90
N GLN A 286 29.62 -15.24 -6.55
CA GLN A 286 30.62 -16.27 -6.83
C GLN A 286 30.74 -17.32 -5.73
N ASN A 287 30.33 -17.02 -4.49
CA ASN A 287 30.34 -17.95 -3.35
C ASN A 287 29.05 -17.79 -2.52
N PRO A 288 27.91 -18.36 -2.98
CA PRO A 288 26.64 -18.30 -2.25
C PRO A 288 26.67 -19.03 -0.90
#